data_AF-A0AAE9I3J5-F1
#
_entry.id   AF-A0AAE9I3J5-F1
#
_cell.length_a   1.000
_cell.length_b   1.000
_cell.length_c   1.000
_cell.angle_alpha   90.00
_cell.angle_beta   90.00
_cell.angle_gamma   90.00
#
_symmetry.space_group_name_H-M   'P 1'
#
loop_
_entity.id
_entity.type
_entity.pdbx_description
1 polymer ?
#
loop_
_entity_poly.entity_id
_entity_poly.type
_entity_poly.pdbx_seq_one_letter_code
_entity_poly.pdbx_strand_id
1 'polypeptide(L)'
;MEERLHNGVFVFPDPAGTLGYVRSTLTAADDTFAFNADGSGAIVVLLNGDVHPVVRGARITVGRLTSGGWTCAVRGDGLTSMVLPPGCTLDG
;
A
#
# COMPACT_ATOMS: atom_id res chain seq x y z
N MET A 1 7.26 4.19 -17.88
CA MET A 1 6.41 3.37 -16.96
C MET A 1 5.06 3.05 -17.61
N GLU A 2 4.35 4.08 -18.07
CA GLU A 2 3.06 3.95 -18.78
C GLU A 2 3.16 3.10 -20.06
N GLU A 3 4.28 3.17 -20.77
CA GLU A 3 4.57 2.35 -21.96
C GLU A 3 4.67 0.84 -21.68
N ARG A 4 5.02 0.43 -20.45
CA ARG A 4 5.22 -0.98 -20.08
C ARG A 4 3.92 -1.66 -19.69
N LEU A 5 3.01 -0.89 -19.08
CA LEU A 5 1.64 -1.31 -18.82
C LEU A 5 0.89 -1.57 -20.14
N HIS A 6 1.13 -0.74 -21.16
CA HIS A 6 0.54 -0.93 -22.50
C HIS A 6 1.05 -2.22 -23.20
N ASN A 7 2.26 -2.67 -22.85
CA ASN A 7 2.90 -3.86 -23.42
C ASN A 7 2.71 -5.15 -22.61
N GLY A 8 1.76 -5.19 -21.67
CA GLY A 8 1.45 -6.44 -20.97
C GLY A 8 2.40 -6.81 -19.82
N VAL A 9 3.31 -5.90 -19.41
CA VAL A 9 4.30 -6.16 -18.36
C VAL A 9 3.80 -5.61 -17.03
N PHE A 10 3.30 -6.51 -16.17
CA PHE A 10 2.70 -6.17 -14.87
C PHE A 10 3.53 -6.62 -13.67
N VAL A 11 4.59 -7.41 -13.93
CA VAL A 11 5.60 -7.75 -12.95
C VAL A 11 6.75 -6.75 -13.09
N PHE A 12 6.93 -5.93 -12.06
CA PHE A 12 8.05 -5.02 -11.98
C PHE A 12 9.15 -5.73 -11.17
N PRO A 13 10.36 -5.94 -11.74
CA PRO A 13 11.47 -6.53 -11.00
C PRO A 13 11.92 -5.64 -9.84
N ASP A 14 11.66 -4.33 -9.93
CA ASP A 14 11.80 -3.35 -8.84
C ASP A 14 10.57 -2.45 -8.79
N PRO A 15 9.48 -2.88 -8.11
CA PRO A 15 8.25 -2.11 -8.03
C PRO A 15 8.47 -0.82 -7.23
N ALA A 16 9.32 -0.84 -6.20
CA ALA A 16 9.59 0.30 -5.36
C ALA A 16 10.25 1.45 -6.15
N GLY A 17 11.35 1.20 -6.87
CA GLY A 17 11.98 2.23 -7.70
C GLY A 17 11.13 2.67 -8.88
N THR A 18 10.35 1.76 -9.48
CA THR A 18 9.41 2.11 -10.57
C THR A 18 8.32 3.08 -10.10
N LEU A 19 7.85 2.92 -8.87
CA LEU A 19 6.80 3.76 -8.27
C LEU A 19 7.35 5.02 -7.57
N GLY A 20 8.68 5.16 -7.45
CA GLY A 20 9.29 6.17 -6.60
C GLY A 20 8.95 5.98 -5.11
N TYR A 21 8.65 4.75 -4.70
CA TYR A 21 8.31 4.41 -3.32
C TYR A 21 9.56 4.48 -2.44
N VAL A 22 9.45 5.23 -1.34
CA VAL A 22 10.47 5.28 -0.29
C VAL A 22 9.94 4.55 0.93
N ARG A 23 10.63 3.48 1.31
CA ARG A 23 10.26 2.68 2.47
C ARG A 23 10.43 3.47 3.77
N SER A 24 9.45 3.32 4.65
CA SER A 24 9.46 3.94 5.98
C SER A 24 10.15 3.05 7.01
N THR A 25 10.74 3.65 8.05
CA THR A 25 11.25 2.92 9.22
C THR A 25 10.14 2.27 10.06
N LEU A 26 8.88 2.62 9.80
CA LEU A 26 7.71 2.02 10.44
C LEU A 26 7.42 0.59 9.94
N THR A 27 8.04 0.16 8.82
CA THR A 27 7.88 -1.17 8.24
C THR A 27 9.21 -1.94 8.30
N ALA A 28 9.21 -3.10 8.97
CA ALA A 28 10.36 -4.01 9.07
C ALA A 28 10.25 -5.21 8.11
N ALA A 29 9.04 -5.65 7.79
CA ALA A 29 8.82 -6.61 6.71
C ALA A 29 8.82 -5.94 5.33
N ASP A 30 9.10 -6.72 4.28
CA ASP A 30 8.99 -6.24 2.91
C ASP A 30 7.55 -5.87 2.55
N ASP A 31 7.42 -4.74 1.86
CA ASP A 31 6.14 -4.24 1.37
C ASP A 31 5.70 -5.06 0.15
N THR A 32 4.40 -5.28 0.01
CA THR A 32 3.82 -6.02 -1.11
C THR A 32 3.30 -5.06 -2.16
N PHE A 33 3.68 -5.28 -3.41
CA PHE A 33 3.21 -4.50 -4.56
C PHE A 33 2.53 -5.46 -5.54
N ALA A 34 1.23 -5.27 -5.77
CA ALA A 34 0.45 -6.09 -6.69
C ALA A 34 -0.34 -5.18 -7.63
N PHE A 35 0.02 -5.16 -8.90
CA PHE A 35 -0.67 -4.37 -9.92
C PHE A 35 -1.17 -5.28 -11.04
N ASN A 36 -2.39 -5.03 -11.47
CA ASN A 36 -3.10 -5.75 -12.51
C ASN A 36 -2.88 -5.09 -13.87
N ALA A 37 -3.28 -5.84 -14.90
CA ALA A 37 -3.14 -5.44 -16.28
C ALA A 37 -3.89 -4.16 -16.67
N ASP A 38 -5.04 -3.97 -16.03
CA ASP A 38 -5.95 -2.85 -16.20
C ASP A 38 -5.48 -1.58 -15.45
N GLY A 39 -4.29 -1.62 -14.83
CA GLY A 39 -3.73 -0.53 -14.04
C GLY A 39 -4.30 -0.42 -12.63
N SER A 40 -5.24 -1.28 -12.22
CA SER A 40 -5.61 -1.40 -10.81
C SER A 40 -4.53 -2.10 -10.00
N GLY A 41 -4.60 -2.01 -8.68
CA GLY A 41 -3.65 -2.73 -7.83
C GLY A 41 -3.67 -2.25 -6.40
N ALA A 42 -2.68 -2.69 -5.63
CA ALA A 42 -2.48 -2.26 -4.27
C ALA A 42 -1.00 -2.30 -3.89
N ILE A 43 -0.64 -1.34 -3.06
CA ILE A 43 0.55 -1.38 -2.21
C ILE A 43 0.06 -1.77 -0.83
N VAL A 44 0.69 -2.79 -0.24
CA VAL A 44 0.32 -3.24 1.08
C VAL A 44 1.52 -3.29 1.99
N VAL A 45 1.41 -2.60 3.12
CA VAL A 45 2.48 -2.45 4.09
C VAL A 45 2.02 -2.93 5.46
N LEU A 46 2.93 -3.52 6.21
CA LEU A 46 2.70 -3.99 7.57
C LEU A 46 3.44 -3.11 8.57
N LEU A 47 2.72 -2.57 9.54
CA LEU A 47 3.29 -1.78 10.63
C LEU A 47 3.93 -2.70 11.67
N ASN A 48 5.19 -3.08 11.46
CA ASN A 48 5.93 -3.97 12.36
C ASN A 48 7.35 -3.49 12.70
N GLY A 49 7.74 -2.28 12.25
CA GLY A 49 8.98 -1.62 12.64
C GLY A 49 8.86 -0.88 13.97
N ASP A 50 9.36 0.34 14.00
CA ASP A 50 9.32 1.24 15.16
C ASP A 50 7.97 1.96 15.26
N VAL A 51 6.93 1.21 15.59
CA VAL A 51 5.54 1.70 15.69
C VAL A 51 5.00 1.58 17.10
N HIS A 52 4.08 2.48 17.46
CA HIS A 52 3.36 2.44 18.74
C HIS A 52 2.62 1.10 18.89
N PRO A 53 2.59 0.47 20.08
CA PRO A 53 1.95 -0.84 20.27
C PRO A 53 0.50 -0.92 19.78
N VAL A 54 -0.25 0.17 19.88
CA VAL A 54 -1.66 0.23 19.46
C VAL A 54 -1.88 0.02 17.95
N VAL A 55 -0.88 0.32 17.12
CA VAL A 55 -0.96 0.13 15.66
C VAL A 55 -0.03 -0.97 15.16
N ARG A 56 0.67 -1.66 16.07
CA ARG A 56 1.58 -2.72 15.70
C ARG A 56 0.79 -3.90 15.13
N GLY A 57 1.22 -4.38 13.96
CA GLY A 57 0.52 -5.42 13.20
C GLY A 57 -0.57 -4.88 12.28
N ALA A 58 -0.87 -3.58 12.31
CA ALA A 58 -1.82 -3.00 11.37
C ALA A 58 -1.30 -3.06 9.94
N ARG A 59 -2.21 -3.31 9.00
CA ARG A 59 -1.94 -3.42 7.57
C ARG A 59 -2.58 -2.23 6.87
N ILE A 60 -1.75 -1.41 6.21
CA ILE A 60 -2.22 -0.29 5.39
C ILE A 60 -2.21 -0.74 3.94
N THR A 61 -3.34 -0.59 3.27
CA THR A 61 -3.55 -0.92 1.86
C THR A 61 -3.84 0.36 1.10
N VAL A 62 -2.94 0.72 0.20
CA VAL A 62 -3.11 1.83 -0.73
C VAL A 62 -3.49 1.24 -2.09
N GLY A 63 -4.78 1.28 -2.40
CA GLY A 63 -5.36 0.72 -3.63
C GLY A 63 -5.35 1.72 -4.77
N ARG A 64 -5.04 1.26 -5.98
CA ARG A 64 -5.18 2.03 -7.23
C ARG A 64 -6.39 1.49 -8.00
N LEU A 65 -7.29 2.39 -8.38
CA LEU A 65 -8.43 2.09 -9.25
C LEU A 65 -8.01 2.19 -10.73
N THR A 66 -8.71 1.48 -11.61
CA THR A 66 -8.51 1.57 -13.07
C THR A 66 -8.74 2.98 -13.61
N SER A 67 -9.56 3.79 -12.93
CA SER A 67 -9.79 5.20 -13.22
C SER A 67 -8.62 6.12 -12.85
N GLY A 68 -7.54 5.58 -12.25
CA GLY A 68 -6.38 6.33 -11.79
C GLY A 68 -6.51 6.92 -10.38
N GLY A 69 -7.67 6.79 -9.75
CA GLY A 69 -7.88 7.18 -8.35
C GLY A 69 -7.15 6.27 -7.37
N TRP A 70 -6.85 6.81 -6.18
CA TRP A 70 -6.22 6.06 -5.09
C TRP A 70 -7.15 6.00 -3.88
N THR A 71 -7.14 4.87 -3.19
CA THR A 71 -7.87 4.63 -1.94
C THR A 71 -6.90 4.21 -0.86
N CYS A 72 -7.15 4.59 0.39
CA CYS A 72 -6.39 4.09 1.53
C CYS A 72 -7.32 3.40 2.52
N ALA A 73 -6.97 2.17 2.88
CA ALA A 73 -7.71 1.37 3.85
C ALA A 73 -6.73 0.77 4.87
N VAL A 74 -7.11 0.77 6.15
CA VAL A 74 -6.27 0.31 7.26
C VAL A 74 -7.01 -0.74 8.06
N ARG A 75 -6.40 -1.92 8.19
CA ARG A 75 -6.90 -3.03 9.00
C ARG A 75 -6.00 -3.25 10.19
N GLY A 76 -6.59 -3.45 11.37
CA GLY A 76 -5.86 -3.87 12.57
C GLY A 76 -6.79 -4.00 13.76
N ASP A 77 -6.41 -4.85 14.70
CA ASP A 77 -7.22 -5.14 15.88
C ASP A 77 -7.35 -3.91 16.80
N GLY A 78 -8.59 -3.55 17.13
CA GLY A 78 -8.88 -2.45 18.07
C GLY A 78 -8.54 -1.05 17.55
N LEU A 79 -8.26 -0.90 16.25
CA LEU A 79 -8.04 0.41 15.65
C LEU A 79 -9.34 1.21 15.58
N THR A 80 -9.22 2.51 15.84
CA THR A 80 -10.31 3.47 15.65
C THR A 80 -9.91 4.50 14.60
N SER A 81 -10.89 5.24 14.07
CA SER A 81 -10.62 6.29 13.09
C SER A 81 -9.69 7.40 13.61
N MET A 82 -9.55 7.57 14.93
CA MET A 82 -8.69 8.59 15.55
C MET A 82 -7.19 8.39 15.26
N VAL A 83 -6.75 7.17 14.99
CA VAL A 83 -5.33 6.86 14.73
C VAL A 83 -5.03 6.72 13.24
N LEU A 84 -6.02 6.96 12.37
CA LEU A 84 -5.84 6.84 10.93
C LEU A 84 -5.25 8.12 10.33
N PRO A 85 -4.35 7.98 9.33
CA PRO A 85 -3.94 9.11 8.52
C PRO A 85 -5.15 9.75 7.82
N PRO A 86 -5.11 11.07 7.57
CA PRO A 86 -6.10 11.72 6.72
C PRO A 86 -6.22 11.02 5.36
N GLY A 87 -7.45 10.74 4.92
CA GLY A 87 -7.72 10.06 3.65
C GLY A 87 -7.71 8.52 3.72
N CYS A 88 -7.43 7.94 4.88
CA CYS A 88 -7.57 6.50 5.10
C CYS A 88 -8.86 6.16 5.85
N THR A 89 -9.45 5.01 5.52
CA THR A 89 -10.63 4.45 6.22
C THR A 89 -10.27 3.15 6.93
N LEU A 90 -11.06 2.76 7.94
CA LEU A 90 -10.95 1.42 8.51
C LEU A 90 -11.42 0.38 7.49
N ASP A 91 -10.65 -0.69 7.35
CA ASP A 91 -10.99 -1.89 6.60
C ASP A 91 -11.50 -2.95 7.58
N GLY A 92 -12.81 -3.21 7.52
CA GLY A 92 -13.52 -4.13 8.42
C GLY A 92 -13.24 -5.61 8.19
#